data_AF-A0A2V5YFB3-F1
#
_entry.id   AF-A0A2V5YFB3-F1
#
_cell.length_a   1.000
_cell.length_b   1.000
_cell.length_c   1.000
_cell.angle_alpha   90.00
_cell.angle_beta   90.00
_cell.angle_gamma   90.00
#
_symmetry.space_group_name_H-M   'P 1'
#
loop_
_entity.id
_entity.type
_entity.pdbx_description
1 polymer ?
#
loop_
_entity_poly.entity_id
_entity_poly.type
_entity_poly.pdbx_seq_one_letter_code
_entity_poly.pdbx_strand_id
1 'polypeptide(L)'
;MKIMKRLTQVGLAVLIAGLVLLLKGSSPLVTTATAQTQNKAQQQAKESTRSAPPDTTPYTRPALPEDSAPRGVRAIPLLPGVSSIIVDVVVNNTDPNLTNTDTFNDGETSIAVNPANINEIVITAFSESWGANAPLWRSTDGGNIWTKQFTIPAPPGVAAAGCPCDQAVDYGRNNQMSGTFLISDIFSGTTTDPASAAAWNWLVIAGVTQRTNHLVPSSFGDADQPWLLVNRDPTTPTQDDVYAAYDDFSGGPDMRVAVSFGVDPPNFTVDNQSGTSTGGINPGHRLAVDRQTGFVYSLFQRCVGNCGGDPKNINYMLNRSTDGGATWILNGMPGGTIVANADSTQPQPKFGTVNALLGGADHAAVDPNNGDVYYVYGSRDAGTGNDRLAIRRIFDNGGGGVTVGPENFVTGQVEAAIPSVAVASNGIVGVFYYTFDGFSSGFPIFSAHLAQSSDQGVTFSDQMLEMFLSSA
;
A
#
# COMPACT_ATOMS: atom_id res chain seq x y z
N MET A 1 -40.37 -63.32 30.71
CA MET A 1 -41.02 -64.51 30.12
C MET A 1 -41.75 -64.07 28.84
N LYS A 2 -41.37 -64.64 27.68
CA LYS A 2 -41.86 -64.40 26.28
C LYS A 2 -41.56 -63.00 25.70
N ILE A 3 -40.62 -62.77 24.77
CA ILE A 3 -40.32 -63.32 23.42
C ILE A 3 -41.36 -62.96 22.34
N MET A 4 -40.91 -62.05 21.46
CA MET A 4 -41.07 -61.90 20.00
C MET A 4 -42.46 -61.71 19.37
N LYS A 5 -42.58 -60.65 18.55
CA LYS A 5 -42.46 -60.75 17.08
C LYS A 5 -42.06 -59.40 16.44
N ARG A 6 -41.08 -59.45 15.55
CA ARG A 6 -40.60 -58.39 14.64
C ARG A 6 -41.06 -58.68 13.20
N LEU A 7 -40.82 -57.69 12.33
CA LEU A 7 -40.97 -57.57 10.86
C LEU A 7 -42.29 -56.86 10.44
N THR A 8 -42.32 -55.81 9.60
CA THR A 8 -41.51 -55.49 8.39
C THR A 8 -41.63 -54.01 7.91
N GLN A 9 -40.56 -53.51 7.25
CA GLN A 9 -40.42 -52.52 6.12
C GLN A 9 -41.15 -51.15 6.17
N VAL A 10 -40.53 -49.95 6.23
CA VAL A 10 -39.53 -49.19 5.40
C VAL A 10 -40.12 -48.36 4.24
N GLY A 11 -39.90 -47.03 4.31
CA GLY A 11 -39.92 -46.02 3.21
C GLY A 11 -41.06 -45.00 3.33
N LEU A 12 -40.97 -43.71 3.00
CA LEU A 12 -39.93 -42.76 2.57
C LEU A 12 -40.59 -41.34 2.69
N ALA A 13 -39.80 -40.28 2.59
CA ALA A 13 -40.06 -38.88 2.96
C ALA A 13 -40.94 -38.01 2.01
N VAL A 14 -41.26 -36.78 2.49
CA VAL A 14 -41.44 -35.46 1.77
C VAL A 14 -42.87 -34.89 1.52
N LEU A 15 -43.27 -33.90 2.36
CA LEU A 15 -43.58 -32.45 2.09
C LEU A 15 -44.88 -31.97 1.34
N ILE A 16 -45.27 -30.70 1.67
CA ILE A 16 -46.20 -29.72 0.98
C ILE A 16 -47.69 -29.80 1.39
N ALA A 17 -48.52 -28.77 1.67
CA ALA A 17 -48.51 -27.30 1.86
C ALA A 17 -49.77 -26.98 2.72
N GLY A 18 -49.80 -26.02 3.65
CA GLY A 18 -50.01 -24.58 3.41
C GLY A 18 -51.35 -24.13 4.02
N LEU A 19 -51.32 -23.28 5.06
CA LEU A 19 -52.44 -22.37 5.35
C LEU A 19 -51.97 -21.16 6.17
N VAL A 20 -52.49 -20.01 5.76
CA VAL A 20 -52.13 -18.66 6.13
C VAL A 20 -53.11 -18.11 7.18
N LEU A 21 -52.62 -17.15 7.98
CA LEU A 21 -53.31 -16.06 8.69
C LEU A 21 -53.66 -16.18 10.20
N LEU A 22 -53.00 -15.25 10.92
CA LEU A 22 -53.50 -14.35 11.97
C LEU A 22 -53.58 -14.86 13.41
N LEU A 23 -52.60 -14.43 14.21
CA LEU A 23 -52.83 -13.73 15.48
C LEU A 23 -51.70 -12.71 15.71
N LYS A 24 -52.11 -11.46 15.93
CA LYS A 24 -51.26 -10.30 16.19
C LYS A 24 -50.69 -10.35 17.62
N GLY A 25 -49.49 -9.79 17.78
CA GLY A 25 -49.23 -8.86 18.89
C GLY A 25 -48.25 -9.31 19.97
N SER A 26 -46.96 -9.30 19.64
CA SER A 26 -45.90 -8.88 20.58
C SER A 26 -44.60 -8.69 19.80
N SER A 27 -44.37 -7.47 19.32
CA SER A 27 -43.08 -7.05 18.80
C SER A 27 -42.07 -7.01 19.97
N PRO A 28 -40.87 -7.61 19.85
CA PRO A 28 -39.79 -7.20 20.72
C PRO A 28 -39.40 -5.78 20.29
N LEU A 29 -39.49 -4.86 21.23
CA LEU A 29 -38.97 -3.51 21.11
C LEU A 29 -37.43 -3.64 21.04
N VAL A 30 -36.89 -3.83 19.83
CA VAL A 30 -35.47 -3.62 19.58
C VAL A 30 -35.25 -2.12 19.76
N THR A 31 -34.59 -1.76 20.86
CA THR A 31 -34.24 -0.38 21.18
C THR A 31 -33.36 0.17 20.06
N THR A 32 -33.92 1.03 19.22
CA THR A 32 -33.27 1.76 18.12
C THR A 32 -31.98 2.48 18.54
N ALA A 33 -31.81 2.76 19.84
CA ALA A 33 -30.58 3.31 20.40
C ALA A 33 -29.36 2.38 20.28
N THR A 34 -29.50 1.06 20.36
CA THR A 34 -28.35 0.13 20.30
C THR A 34 -27.84 -0.07 18.88
N ALA A 35 -28.72 -0.19 17.89
CA ALA A 35 -28.35 -0.30 16.48
C ALA A 35 -27.73 1.01 15.94
N GLN A 36 -28.23 2.18 16.36
CA GLN A 36 -27.63 3.47 15.98
C GLN A 36 -26.27 3.71 16.63
N THR A 37 -26.05 3.20 17.86
CA THR A 37 -24.76 3.34 18.54
C THR A 37 -23.73 2.35 18.00
N GLN A 38 -24.15 1.14 17.60
CA GLN A 38 -23.29 0.18 16.87
C GLN A 38 -22.94 0.69 15.47
N ASN A 39 -23.90 1.25 14.72
CA ASN A 39 -23.63 1.85 13.41
C ASN A 39 -22.72 3.06 13.53
N LYS A 40 -22.89 3.93 14.54
CA LYS A 40 -21.97 5.05 14.79
C LYS A 40 -20.58 4.60 15.23
N ALA A 41 -20.46 3.56 16.06
CA ALA A 41 -19.17 3.02 16.45
C ALA A 41 -18.45 2.31 15.30
N GLN A 42 -19.17 1.60 14.43
CA GLN A 42 -18.63 1.02 13.20
C GLN A 42 -18.25 2.09 12.18
N GLN A 43 -19.03 3.16 12.06
CA GLN A 43 -18.76 4.28 11.17
C GLN A 43 -17.57 5.13 11.67
N GLN A 44 -17.46 5.37 12.97
CA GLN A 44 -16.33 6.07 13.60
C GLN A 44 -15.05 5.21 13.60
N ALA A 45 -15.16 3.88 13.72
CA ALA A 45 -14.04 2.96 13.53
C ALA A 45 -13.60 2.89 12.06
N LYS A 46 -14.54 2.96 11.11
CA LYS A 46 -14.28 3.05 9.66
C LYS A 46 -13.61 4.38 9.28
N GLU A 47 -14.03 5.50 9.87
CA GLU A 47 -13.40 6.82 9.68
C GLU A 47 -11.99 6.89 10.28
N SER A 48 -11.70 6.16 11.36
CA SER A 48 -10.37 6.17 12.00
C SER A 48 -9.33 5.29 11.31
N THR A 49 -9.73 4.45 10.34
CA THR A 49 -8.83 3.53 9.61
C THR A 49 -8.67 3.88 8.13
N ARG A 50 -9.49 4.79 7.61
CA ARG A 50 -9.34 5.33 6.25
C ARG A 50 -8.37 6.51 6.27
N SER A 51 -7.61 6.70 5.18
CA SER A 51 -6.86 7.95 4.95
C SER A 51 -7.77 9.07 4.45
N ALA A 52 -8.96 8.74 3.93
CA ALA A 52 -9.96 9.73 3.52
C ALA A 52 -10.82 10.31 4.69
N PRO A 53 -11.03 11.65 4.76
CA PRO A 53 -10.43 12.67 3.89
C PRO A 53 -8.93 12.86 4.20
N PRO A 54 -8.10 13.11 3.17
CA PRO A 54 -6.65 13.20 3.33
C PRO A 54 -6.25 14.36 4.25
N ASP A 55 -5.16 14.16 4.99
CA ASP A 55 -4.55 15.24 5.77
C ASP A 55 -3.73 16.14 4.86
N THR A 56 -4.35 17.24 4.43
CA THR A 56 -3.68 18.25 3.60
C THR A 56 -3.04 19.36 4.43
N THR A 57 -2.85 19.17 5.74
CA THR A 57 -2.28 20.20 6.62
C THR A 57 -0.80 20.42 6.29
N PRO A 58 -0.38 21.65 5.91
CA PRO A 58 1.02 21.96 5.75
C PRO A 58 1.65 22.15 7.13
N TYR A 59 2.24 21.08 7.68
CA TYR A 59 2.97 21.14 8.95
C TYR A 59 4.26 21.93 8.76
N THR A 60 4.28 23.16 9.25
CA THR A 60 5.44 24.07 9.15
C THR A 60 5.76 24.70 10.49
N ARG A 61 7.03 24.97 10.74
CA ARG A 61 7.50 25.71 11.91
C ARG A 61 8.75 26.51 11.55
N PRO A 62 9.09 27.57 12.32
CA PRO A 62 10.37 28.22 12.18
C PRO A 62 11.53 27.22 12.36
N ALA A 63 12.58 27.40 11.57
CA ALA A 63 13.81 26.64 11.73
C ALA A 63 14.40 26.88 13.13
N LEU A 64 14.82 25.80 13.76
CA LEU A 64 15.53 25.77 15.03
C LEU A 64 17.02 25.53 14.77
N PRO A 65 17.92 25.89 15.71
CA PRO A 65 19.34 25.57 15.59
C PRO A 65 19.62 24.07 15.35
N GLU A 66 18.76 23.20 15.87
CA GLU A 66 18.83 21.75 15.70
C GLU A 66 18.55 21.28 14.26
N ASP A 67 17.81 22.05 13.46
CA ASP A 67 17.55 21.72 12.05
C ASP A 67 18.80 21.95 11.17
N SER A 68 19.72 22.81 11.62
CA SER A 68 20.94 23.15 10.87
C SER A 68 22.05 22.10 11.02
N ALA A 69 21.74 20.89 11.49
CA ALA A 69 22.74 19.88 11.81
C ALA A 69 22.46 18.54 11.13
N PRO A 70 23.28 18.11 10.16
CA PRO A 70 23.97 16.86 10.35
C PRO A 70 25.10 17.20 11.32
N ARG A 71 25.15 16.67 12.54
CA ARG A 71 26.25 16.94 13.48
C ARG A 71 27.59 16.35 13.03
N GLY A 72 28.03 16.59 11.79
CA GLY A 72 29.23 16.02 11.19
C GLY A 72 29.24 14.50 11.14
N VAL A 73 28.11 13.83 11.38
CA VAL A 73 28.01 12.38 11.31
C VAL A 73 28.05 12.02 9.84
N ARG A 74 29.21 11.55 9.39
CA ARG A 74 29.33 10.98 8.04
C ARG A 74 28.43 9.76 7.97
N ALA A 75 27.64 9.67 6.91
CA ALA A 75 26.96 8.44 6.57
C ALA A 75 28.01 7.31 6.49
N ILE A 76 27.74 6.18 7.14
CA ILE A 76 28.61 5.00 7.11
C ILE A 76 28.73 4.55 5.64
N PRO A 77 29.91 4.11 5.16
CA PRO A 77 30.05 3.63 3.79
C PRO A 77 29.11 2.44 3.54
N LEU A 78 28.37 2.48 2.42
CA LEU A 78 27.51 1.39 1.94
C LEU A 78 28.31 0.10 1.72
N LEU A 79 27.59 -1.02 1.64
CA LEU A 79 28.17 -2.28 1.16
C LEU A 79 28.82 -2.09 -0.23
N PRO A 80 30.01 -2.67 -0.48
CA PRO A 80 30.66 -2.60 -1.79
C PRO A 80 29.72 -3.09 -2.91
N GLY A 81 29.60 -2.30 -3.97
CA GLY A 81 28.78 -2.66 -5.15
C GLY A 81 27.38 -2.05 -5.19
N VAL A 82 26.99 -1.23 -4.20
CA VAL A 82 25.80 -0.38 -4.27
C VAL A 82 26.20 1.09 -4.08
N SER A 83 25.83 1.94 -5.04
CA SER A 83 25.90 3.40 -4.88
C SER A 83 24.52 3.92 -4.47
N SER A 84 24.45 4.73 -3.42
CA SER A 84 23.25 5.50 -3.10
C SER A 84 23.56 7.00 -3.14
N ILE A 85 22.53 7.77 -3.42
CA ILE A 85 22.51 9.24 -3.29
C ILE A 85 21.31 9.59 -2.41
N ILE A 86 21.44 10.66 -1.63
CA ILE A 86 20.33 11.28 -0.90
C ILE A 86 20.18 12.66 -1.51
N VAL A 87 18.97 12.96 -1.95
CA VAL A 87 18.66 14.20 -2.64
C VAL A 87 17.34 14.71 -2.10
N ASP A 88 17.33 15.95 -1.64
CA ASP A 88 16.10 16.69 -1.35
C ASP A 88 15.62 17.32 -2.66
N VAL A 89 14.46 16.90 -3.14
CA VAL A 89 13.91 17.33 -4.43
C VAL A 89 13.55 18.82 -4.45
N VAL A 90 13.31 19.44 -3.29
CA VAL A 90 13.02 20.88 -3.18
C VAL A 90 14.32 21.70 -3.19
N VAL A 91 15.44 21.15 -2.72
CA VAL A 91 16.75 21.82 -2.73
C VAL A 91 17.50 21.59 -4.04
N ASN A 92 17.56 20.36 -4.51
CA ASN A 92 18.34 19.94 -5.68
C ASN A 92 17.48 19.95 -6.93
N ASN A 93 17.09 21.15 -7.36
CA ASN A 93 16.08 21.30 -8.39
C ASN A 93 16.39 22.42 -9.38
N THR A 94 15.65 22.45 -10.50
CA THR A 94 15.86 23.42 -11.59
C THR A 94 15.33 24.83 -11.31
N ASP A 95 14.43 25.00 -10.35
CA ASP A 95 13.97 26.27 -9.79
C ASP A 95 14.55 26.47 -8.37
N PRO A 96 15.68 27.18 -8.23
CA PRO A 96 16.35 27.35 -6.94
C PRO A 96 15.54 28.17 -5.94
N ASN A 97 14.43 28.80 -6.36
CA ASN A 97 13.58 29.54 -5.43
C ASN A 97 12.67 28.61 -4.60
N LEU A 98 12.44 27.36 -5.05
CA LEU A 98 11.59 26.40 -4.33
C LEU A 98 12.10 26.13 -2.91
N THR A 99 13.42 26.11 -2.67
CA THR A 99 14.01 26.02 -1.31
C THR A 99 13.45 27.06 -0.33
N ASN A 100 13.00 28.22 -0.83
CA ASN A 100 12.50 29.31 -0.01
C ASN A 100 10.98 29.45 -0.05
N THR A 101 10.30 28.83 -1.02
CA THR A 101 8.87 29.06 -1.29
C THR A 101 8.02 27.82 -1.22
N ASP A 102 8.60 26.62 -1.36
CA ASP A 102 7.83 25.40 -1.20
C ASP A 102 7.48 25.20 0.28
N THR A 103 6.19 25.25 0.56
CA THR A 103 5.60 25.14 1.91
C THR A 103 4.41 24.18 1.91
N PHE A 104 4.25 23.44 0.81
CA PHE A 104 3.13 22.51 0.65
C PHE A 104 3.40 21.21 1.39
N ASN A 105 2.33 20.45 1.63
CA ASN A 105 2.46 19.10 2.17
C ASN A 105 2.96 18.17 1.05
N ASP A 106 4.15 17.59 1.21
CA ASP A 106 4.74 16.61 0.28
C ASP A 106 4.61 15.16 0.79
N GLY A 107 3.62 14.91 1.66
CA GLY A 107 3.33 13.58 2.19
C GLY A 107 2.88 12.57 1.14
N GLU A 108 2.90 11.29 1.53
CA GLU A 108 2.38 10.15 0.77
C GLU A 108 2.92 10.08 -0.67
N THR A 109 4.24 9.93 -0.75
CA THR A 109 4.96 9.87 -2.02
C THR A 109 4.80 8.52 -2.73
N SER A 110 4.83 8.57 -4.06
CA SER A 110 5.09 7.42 -4.92
C SER A 110 6.28 7.72 -5.82
N ILE A 111 7.10 6.71 -6.10
CA ILE A 111 8.29 6.83 -6.94
C ILE A 111 8.29 5.74 -8.01
N ALA A 112 8.63 6.10 -9.24
CA ALA A 112 8.77 5.18 -10.36
C ALA A 112 10.04 5.46 -11.15
N VAL A 113 10.77 4.40 -11.52
CA VAL A 113 11.96 4.46 -12.36
C VAL A 113 11.62 3.89 -13.72
N ASN A 114 11.93 4.63 -14.79
CA ASN A 114 11.67 4.17 -16.15
C ASN A 114 12.64 3.02 -16.52
N PRO A 115 12.16 1.79 -16.78
CA PRO A 115 13.02 0.66 -17.09
C PRO A 115 13.69 0.76 -18.47
N ALA A 116 13.15 1.58 -19.38
CA ALA A 116 13.75 1.85 -20.69
C ALA A 116 14.81 2.97 -20.64
N ASN A 117 14.78 3.81 -19.60
CA ASN A 117 15.78 4.83 -19.33
C ASN A 117 15.89 5.08 -17.81
N ILE A 118 16.82 4.38 -17.15
CA ILE A 118 16.98 4.46 -15.69
C ILE A 118 17.37 5.84 -15.14
N ASN A 119 17.74 6.79 -16.02
CA ASN A 119 17.98 8.17 -15.62
C ASN A 119 16.68 8.96 -15.46
N GLU A 120 15.57 8.48 -16.03
CA GLU A 120 14.26 9.07 -15.86
C GLU A 120 13.54 8.47 -14.66
N ILE A 121 13.23 9.34 -13.69
CA ILE A 121 12.57 8.99 -12.45
C ILE A 121 11.45 10.00 -12.21
N VAL A 122 10.28 9.52 -11.79
CA VAL A 122 9.15 10.35 -11.41
C VAL A 122 8.82 10.12 -9.94
N ILE A 123 8.56 11.21 -9.22
CA ILE A 123 7.99 11.20 -7.88
C ILE A 123 6.67 11.99 -7.92
N THR A 124 5.63 11.44 -7.30
CA THR A 124 4.38 12.14 -7.00
C THR A 124 4.22 12.26 -5.50
N ALA A 125 3.50 13.28 -5.03
CA ALA A 125 3.26 13.56 -3.61
C ALA A 125 2.00 14.41 -3.44
N PHE A 126 1.55 14.62 -2.19
CA PHE A 126 0.40 15.51 -1.89
C PHE A 126 0.69 17.00 -2.17
N SER A 127 1.81 17.28 -2.85
CA SER A 127 2.27 18.57 -3.32
C SER A 127 1.18 19.22 -4.17
N GLU A 128 0.42 20.13 -3.57
CA GLU A 128 -0.51 21.04 -4.26
C GLU A 128 -1.78 20.42 -4.89
N SER A 129 -2.61 21.32 -5.42
CA SER A 129 -3.90 20.98 -6.03
C SER A 129 -3.80 20.71 -7.52
N TRP A 130 -4.84 20.09 -8.09
CA TRP A 130 -5.00 19.96 -9.54
C TRP A 130 -5.02 21.28 -10.29
N GLY A 131 -5.33 22.43 -9.69
CA GLY A 131 -5.35 23.75 -10.36
C GLY A 131 -5.85 23.67 -11.81
N ALA A 132 -4.92 23.85 -12.77
CA ALA A 132 -5.11 23.40 -14.16
C ALA A 132 -4.56 21.96 -14.40
N ASN A 133 -3.38 21.66 -13.86
CA ASN A 133 -2.77 20.34 -13.77
C ASN A 133 -2.18 20.12 -12.37
N ALA A 134 -2.16 18.90 -11.85
CA ALA A 134 -1.43 18.53 -10.65
C ALA A 134 0.08 18.33 -10.94
N PRO A 135 0.95 18.53 -9.94
CA PRO A 135 2.39 18.42 -10.14
C PRO A 135 2.90 16.98 -10.00
N LEU A 136 4.05 16.76 -10.64
CA LEU A 136 4.98 15.68 -10.36
C LEU A 136 6.40 16.23 -10.31
N TRP A 137 7.30 15.50 -9.68
CA TRP A 137 8.74 15.73 -9.75
C TRP A 137 9.35 14.78 -10.75
N ARG A 138 10.16 15.30 -11.67
CA ARG A 138 10.85 14.49 -12.68
C ARG A 138 12.35 14.72 -12.60
N SER A 139 13.11 13.65 -12.62
CA SER A 139 14.55 13.66 -12.89
C SER A 139 14.82 13.02 -14.24
N THR A 140 15.89 13.48 -14.91
CA THR A 140 16.38 12.90 -16.18
C THR A 140 17.86 12.53 -16.13
N ASP A 141 18.45 12.57 -14.92
CA ASP A 141 19.87 12.33 -14.67
C ASP A 141 20.11 11.32 -13.52
N GLY A 142 19.15 10.42 -13.30
CA GLY A 142 19.25 9.36 -12.29
C GLY A 142 19.00 9.83 -10.87
N GLY A 143 18.23 10.91 -10.70
CA GLY A 143 17.80 11.45 -9.42
C GLY A 143 18.70 12.53 -8.83
N ASN A 144 19.64 13.09 -9.60
CA ASN A 144 20.57 14.11 -9.08
C ASN A 144 19.95 15.52 -9.09
N ILE A 145 19.24 15.88 -10.16
CA ILE A 145 18.51 17.15 -10.30
C ILE A 145 17.05 16.84 -10.65
N TRP A 146 16.15 17.60 -10.02
CA TRP A 146 14.70 17.45 -10.16
C TRP A 146 14.02 18.69 -10.74
N THR A 147 12.92 18.48 -11.44
CA THR A 147 12.04 19.56 -11.92
C THR A 147 10.62 19.26 -11.46
N LYS A 148 9.99 20.20 -10.74
CA LYS A 148 8.55 20.18 -10.45
C LYS A 148 7.78 20.59 -11.70
N GLN A 149 6.86 19.76 -12.16
CA GLN A 149 6.12 19.95 -13.41
C GLN A 149 4.62 19.76 -13.19
N PHE A 150 3.81 20.77 -13.51
CA PHE A 150 2.35 20.72 -13.44
C PHE A 150 1.78 20.11 -14.72
N THR A 151 1.86 18.79 -14.82
CA THR A 151 1.65 18.06 -16.08
C THR A 151 0.66 16.91 -15.95
N ILE A 152 0.15 16.58 -14.78
CA ILE A 152 -0.94 15.62 -14.66
C ILE A 152 -2.24 16.40 -14.89
N PRO A 153 -3.05 16.15 -15.94
CA PRO A 153 -4.34 16.84 -16.15
C PRO A 153 -5.49 16.14 -15.42
N ALA A 154 -6.45 16.89 -14.88
CA ALA A 154 -7.59 16.30 -14.19
C ALA A 154 -8.33 15.30 -15.11
N PRO A 155 -8.82 14.16 -14.59
CA PRO A 155 -9.51 13.18 -15.42
C PRO A 155 -10.73 13.83 -16.12
N PRO A 156 -10.82 13.78 -17.46
CA PRO A 156 -11.91 14.42 -18.20
C PRO A 156 -13.30 14.06 -17.67
N GLY A 157 -14.16 15.06 -17.49
CA GLY A 157 -15.54 14.88 -17.02
C GLY A 157 -15.69 14.50 -15.55
N VAL A 158 -14.60 14.44 -14.79
CA VAL A 158 -14.60 14.19 -13.33
C VAL A 158 -14.31 15.51 -12.61
N ALA A 159 -15.11 15.82 -11.60
CA ALA A 159 -14.85 16.95 -10.73
C ALA A 159 -13.66 16.64 -9.82
N ALA A 160 -12.45 17.01 -10.26
CA ALA A 160 -11.25 16.98 -9.44
C ALA A 160 -11.08 18.34 -8.75
N ALA A 161 -11.08 18.34 -7.42
CA ALA A 161 -10.82 19.52 -6.61
C ALA A 161 -9.83 19.13 -5.51
N GLY A 162 -8.97 20.07 -5.11
CA GLY A 162 -7.92 19.78 -4.12
C GLY A 162 -6.75 19.01 -4.73
N CYS A 163 -6.04 18.24 -3.90
CA CYS A 163 -4.89 17.44 -4.34
C CYS A 163 -5.30 16.24 -5.20
N PRO A 164 -4.36 15.67 -5.99
CA PRO A 164 -4.47 14.28 -6.45
C PRO A 164 -4.38 13.28 -5.30
N CYS A 165 -3.91 13.74 -4.13
CA CYS A 165 -3.83 13.03 -2.85
C CYS A 165 -3.29 11.61 -3.05
N ASP A 166 -3.93 10.57 -2.51
CA ASP A 166 -3.45 9.19 -2.62
C ASP A 166 -3.27 8.82 -4.09
N GLN A 167 -2.02 8.61 -4.47
CA GLN A 167 -1.63 8.36 -5.84
C GLN A 167 -0.43 7.43 -5.90
N ALA A 168 -0.42 6.60 -6.94
CA ALA A 168 0.70 5.72 -7.24
C ALA A 168 0.99 5.72 -8.74
N VAL A 169 2.27 5.65 -9.07
CA VAL A 169 2.78 5.62 -10.44
C VAL A 169 3.75 4.46 -10.61
N ASP A 170 3.76 3.83 -11.78
CA ASP A 170 4.77 2.85 -12.16
C ASP A 170 4.98 2.87 -13.67
N TYR A 171 6.17 2.48 -14.10
CA TYR A 171 6.52 2.36 -15.51
C TYR A 171 6.40 0.92 -16.01
N GLY A 172 5.76 0.78 -17.16
CA GLY A 172 5.90 -0.38 -18.03
C GLY A 172 7.06 -0.23 -19.02
N ARG A 173 7.03 -1.07 -20.04
CA ARG A 173 7.88 -0.99 -21.22
C ARG A 173 7.57 0.25 -22.04
N ASN A 174 8.46 0.55 -23.00
CA ASN A 174 8.25 1.58 -24.03
C ASN A 174 8.00 3.00 -23.49
N ASN A 175 8.61 3.36 -22.35
CA ASN A 175 8.43 4.65 -21.68
C ASN A 175 6.99 4.97 -21.25
N GLN A 176 6.10 3.97 -21.18
CA GLN A 176 4.73 4.20 -20.73
C GLN A 176 4.68 4.18 -19.19
N MET A 177 4.36 5.32 -18.60
CA MET A 177 4.04 5.44 -17.18
C MET A 177 2.52 5.32 -17.01
N SER A 178 2.08 4.56 -16.02
CA SER A 178 0.69 4.57 -15.57
C SER A 178 0.61 5.29 -14.22
N GLY A 179 -0.50 5.99 -13.98
CA GLY A 179 -0.80 6.63 -12.70
C GLY A 179 -2.23 6.31 -12.26
N THR A 180 -2.42 6.17 -10.96
CA THR A 180 -3.72 6.02 -10.32
C THR A 180 -3.90 7.09 -9.24
N PHE A 181 -5.10 7.62 -9.10
CA PHE A 181 -5.39 8.79 -8.27
C PHE A 181 -6.71 8.61 -7.53
N LEU A 182 -6.73 8.93 -6.23
CA LEU A 182 -7.93 8.97 -5.41
C LEU A 182 -8.55 10.37 -5.44
N ILE A 183 -9.75 10.49 -5.99
CA ILE A 183 -10.49 11.76 -6.09
C ILE A 183 -11.81 11.65 -5.30
N SER A 184 -12.93 11.40 -6.01
CA SER A 184 -14.17 10.89 -5.40
C SER A 184 -14.21 9.36 -5.37
N ASP A 185 -13.31 8.78 -6.14
CA ASP A 185 -13.11 7.36 -6.39
C ASP A 185 -11.75 7.19 -7.07
N ILE A 186 -11.43 5.98 -7.52
CA ILE A 186 -10.15 5.71 -8.19
C ILE A 186 -10.25 5.95 -9.69
N PHE A 187 -9.30 6.70 -10.22
CA PHE A 187 -9.15 6.94 -11.65
C PHE A 187 -7.70 6.71 -12.05
N SER A 188 -7.50 6.03 -13.18
CA SER A 188 -6.15 5.76 -13.70
C SER A 188 -6.01 6.22 -15.14
N GLY A 189 -4.79 6.62 -15.49
CA GLY A 189 -4.40 7.07 -16.82
C GLY A 189 -2.95 6.72 -17.11
N THR A 190 -2.53 6.96 -18.34
CA THR A 190 -1.19 6.65 -18.86
C THR A 190 -0.57 7.87 -19.50
N THR A 191 0.75 7.95 -19.52
CA THR A 191 1.50 8.94 -20.31
C THR A 191 2.79 8.32 -20.84
N THR A 192 3.20 8.75 -22.03
CA THR A 192 4.53 8.44 -22.58
C THR A 192 5.53 9.58 -22.36
N ASP A 193 5.06 10.72 -21.86
CA ASP A 193 5.89 11.88 -21.53
C ASP A 193 5.34 12.57 -20.27
N PRO A 194 5.91 12.27 -19.09
CA PRO A 194 5.50 12.91 -17.84
C PRO A 194 5.65 14.43 -17.84
N ALA A 195 6.44 15.01 -18.76
CA ALA A 195 6.59 16.46 -18.88
C ALA A 195 5.50 17.14 -19.73
N SER A 196 4.52 16.40 -20.24
CA SER A 196 3.47 16.92 -21.13
C SER A 196 2.07 16.54 -20.66
N ALA A 197 1.28 17.53 -20.27
CA ALA A 197 -0.14 17.33 -19.93
C ALA A 197 -0.95 16.78 -21.10
N ALA A 198 -0.58 17.11 -22.33
CA ALA A 198 -1.26 16.61 -23.53
C ALA A 198 -0.91 15.15 -23.86
N ALA A 199 0.13 14.58 -23.24
CA ALA A 199 0.52 13.18 -23.44
C ALA A 199 -0.25 12.21 -22.54
N TRP A 200 -1.02 12.71 -21.58
CA TRP A 200 -1.85 11.88 -20.71
C TRP A 200 -3.10 11.38 -21.43
N ASN A 201 -3.31 10.08 -21.36
CA ASN A 201 -4.47 9.38 -21.91
C ASN A 201 -5.34 8.84 -20.78
N TRP A 202 -6.64 9.06 -20.91
CA TRP A 202 -7.68 8.59 -19.98
C TRP A 202 -8.73 7.81 -20.76
N LEU A 203 -9.27 6.73 -20.20
CA LEU A 203 -10.38 6.02 -20.82
C LEU A 203 -11.68 6.82 -20.65
N VAL A 204 -12.08 7.54 -21.69
CA VAL A 204 -13.25 8.42 -21.69
C VAL A 204 -14.41 7.78 -22.45
N ILE A 205 -15.57 7.64 -21.79
CA ILE A 205 -16.82 7.20 -22.41
C ILE A 205 -17.85 8.31 -22.23
N ALA A 206 -18.46 8.74 -23.34
CA ALA A 206 -19.45 9.82 -23.35
C ALA A 206 -18.97 11.12 -22.66
N GLY A 207 -17.66 11.42 -22.78
CA GLY A 207 -17.05 12.63 -22.21
C GLY A 207 -16.67 12.52 -20.73
N VAL A 208 -16.82 11.36 -20.11
CA VAL A 208 -16.46 11.12 -18.70
C VAL A 208 -15.46 9.97 -18.59
N THR A 209 -14.40 10.21 -17.83
CA THR A 209 -13.39 9.18 -17.51
C THR A 209 -14.02 8.04 -16.73
N GLN A 210 -13.72 6.80 -17.13
CA GLN A 210 -14.17 5.62 -16.40
C GLN A 210 -13.43 5.48 -15.07
N ARG A 211 -14.16 5.06 -14.03
CA ARG A 211 -13.56 4.68 -12.74
C ARG A 211 -12.76 3.40 -12.91
N THR A 212 -11.64 3.31 -12.21
CA THR A 212 -10.81 2.10 -12.17
C THR A 212 -11.56 0.94 -11.52
N ASN A 213 -12.29 1.19 -10.43
CA ASN A 213 -13.11 0.23 -9.69
C ASN A 213 -14.57 0.11 -10.21
N HIS A 214 -14.86 0.50 -11.46
CA HIS A 214 -16.24 0.52 -11.98
C HIS A 214 -16.96 -0.83 -11.98
N LEU A 215 -16.21 -1.94 -11.95
CA LEU A 215 -16.73 -3.31 -11.88
C LEU A 215 -17.28 -3.68 -10.50
N VAL A 216 -17.04 -2.85 -9.48
CA VAL A 216 -17.48 -3.06 -8.10
C VAL A 216 -18.29 -1.85 -7.62
N PRO A 217 -19.55 -1.69 -8.06
CA PRO A 217 -20.35 -0.51 -7.68
C PRO A 217 -20.57 -0.32 -6.17
N SER A 218 -20.42 -1.39 -5.37
CA SER A 218 -20.48 -1.28 -3.90
C SER A 218 -19.31 -0.51 -3.31
N SER A 219 -18.16 -0.44 -3.99
CA SER A 219 -16.95 0.25 -3.53
C SER A 219 -16.97 1.76 -3.79
N PHE A 220 -17.98 2.28 -4.50
CA PHE A 220 -18.01 3.69 -4.89
C PHE A 220 -18.06 4.63 -3.68
N GLY A 221 -17.05 5.49 -3.56
CA GLY A 221 -16.86 6.38 -2.41
C GLY A 221 -16.32 5.70 -1.14
N ASP A 222 -16.11 4.39 -1.19
CA ASP A 222 -15.55 3.57 -0.12
C ASP A 222 -14.18 2.98 -0.46
N ALA A 223 -13.70 3.18 -1.69
CA ALA A 223 -12.32 2.91 -2.08
C ALA A 223 -11.33 3.89 -1.43
N ASP A 224 -10.14 3.41 -1.07
CA ASP A 224 -9.08 4.20 -0.45
C ASP A 224 -7.68 3.67 -0.86
N GLN A 225 -6.67 4.51 -0.71
CA GLN A 225 -5.24 4.18 -0.87
C GLN A 225 -4.90 3.33 -2.09
N PRO A 226 -5.19 3.81 -3.31
CA PRO A 226 -4.87 3.06 -4.51
C PRO A 226 -3.35 2.88 -4.67
N TRP A 227 -2.94 1.65 -5.00
CA TRP A 227 -1.55 1.29 -5.28
C TRP A 227 -1.45 0.69 -6.68
N LEU A 228 -0.56 1.22 -7.51
CA LEU A 228 -0.43 0.80 -8.91
C LEU A 228 0.95 0.20 -9.16
N LEU A 229 0.96 -0.96 -9.82
CA LEU A 229 2.14 -1.52 -10.45
C LEU A 229 1.84 -1.97 -11.88
N VAL A 230 2.84 -1.87 -12.74
CA VAL A 230 2.82 -2.40 -14.10
C VAL A 230 3.67 -3.67 -14.13
N ASN A 231 3.14 -4.72 -14.76
CA ASN A 231 3.88 -5.98 -14.93
C ASN A 231 3.61 -6.60 -16.30
N ARG A 232 4.52 -7.46 -16.76
CA ARG A 232 4.26 -8.27 -17.96
C ARG A 232 3.05 -9.17 -17.74
N ASP A 233 2.24 -9.36 -18.78
CA ASP A 233 1.17 -10.36 -18.74
C ASP A 233 1.78 -11.77 -18.60
N PRO A 234 1.28 -12.62 -17.68
CA PRO A 234 1.81 -13.96 -17.46
C PRO A 234 1.55 -14.93 -18.63
N THR A 235 0.56 -14.64 -19.47
CA THR A 235 0.15 -15.41 -20.66
C THR A 235 0.64 -14.80 -21.97
N THR A 236 0.75 -13.47 -22.05
CA THR A 236 1.22 -12.70 -23.21
C THR A 236 2.46 -11.86 -22.84
N PRO A 237 3.65 -12.49 -22.69
CA PRO A 237 4.88 -11.85 -22.19
C PRO A 237 5.34 -10.54 -22.84
N THR A 238 4.83 -10.24 -24.04
CA THR A 238 5.20 -9.08 -24.84
C THR A 238 4.35 -7.85 -24.54
N GLN A 239 3.30 -7.98 -23.74
CA GLN A 239 2.49 -6.86 -23.25
C GLN A 239 2.72 -6.66 -21.76
N ASP A 240 2.44 -5.45 -21.30
CA ASP A 240 2.32 -5.16 -19.89
C ASP A 240 0.85 -4.86 -19.54
N ASP A 241 0.48 -5.25 -18.33
CA ASP A 241 -0.82 -4.99 -17.73
C ASP A 241 -0.66 -4.00 -16.58
N VAL A 242 -1.72 -3.24 -16.33
CA VAL A 242 -1.79 -2.27 -15.24
C VAL A 242 -2.63 -2.87 -14.12
N TYR A 243 -2.03 -3.03 -12.93
CA TYR A 243 -2.67 -3.54 -11.73
C TYR A 243 -2.88 -2.38 -10.76
N ALA A 244 -4.13 -2.05 -10.45
CA ALA A 244 -4.51 -1.07 -9.46
C ALA A 244 -5.14 -1.77 -8.26
N ALA A 245 -4.38 -1.91 -7.18
CA ALA A 245 -4.87 -2.35 -5.89
C ALA A 245 -5.54 -1.21 -5.13
N TYR A 246 -6.51 -1.53 -4.28
CA TYR A 246 -7.14 -0.58 -3.37
C TYR A 246 -7.80 -1.28 -2.18
N ASP A 247 -8.05 -0.51 -1.13
CA ASP A 247 -8.87 -0.91 0.00
C ASP A 247 -10.34 -0.58 -0.27
N ASP A 248 -11.24 -1.56 -0.19
CA ASP A 248 -12.70 -1.33 -0.28
C ASP A 248 -13.33 -1.38 1.11
N PHE A 249 -13.65 -0.21 1.67
CA PHE A 249 -14.27 -0.08 2.98
C PHE A 249 -15.80 -0.22 2.98
N SER A 250 -16.44 -0.63 1.89
CA SER A 250 -17.90 -0.84 1.84
C SER A 250 -18.38 -1.96 2.79
N GLY A 251 -17.44 -2.79 3.27
CA GLY A 251 -17.62 -3.81 4.31
C GLY A 251 -16.46 -3.87 5.32
N GLY A 252 -16.01 -5.07 5.68
CA GLY A 252 -14.76 -5.27 6.44
C GLY A 252 -13.61 -5.34 5.45
N PRO A 253 -12.68 -4.37 5.42
CA PRO A 253 -12.16 -3.87 4.16
C PRO A 253 -11.66 -4.99 3.23
N ASP A 254 -12.20 -5.01 2.01
CA ASP A 254 -11.83 -5.99 1.00
C ASP A 254 -10.61 -5.50 0.23
N MET A 255 -9.61 -6.36 0.08
CA MET A 255 -8.40 -6.06 -0.70
C MET A 255 -8.72 -6.37 -2.16
N ARG A 256 -8.84 -5.34 -2.98
CA ARG A 256 -9.30 -5.45 -4.36
C ARG A 256 -8.17 -5.10 -5.32
N VAL A 257 -8.10 -5.80 -6.45
CA VAL A 257 -7.15 -5.49 -7.51
C VAL A 257 -7.89 -5.45 -8.84
N ALA A 258 -7.95 -4.26 -9.43
CA ALA A 258 -8.44 -4.02 -10.78
C ALA A 258 -7.30 -4.16 -11.79
N VAL A 259 -7.55 -4.81 -12.93
CA VAL A 259 -6.53 -5.07 -13.96
C VAL A 259 -6.99 -4.66 -15.36
N SER A 260 -6.11 -3.93 -16.05
CA SER A 260 -6.22 -3.59 -17.47
C SER A 260 -5.15 -4.33 -18.28
N PHE A 261 -5.58 -5.14 -19.25
CA PHE A 261 -4.68 -5.97 -20.06
C PHE A 261 -4.21 -5.27 -21.34
N GLY A 262 -2.92 -4.95 -21.44
CA GLY A 262 -2.26 -4.59 -22.70
C GLY A 262 -2.87 -3.47 -23.54
N VAL A 263 -3.63 -2.54 -22.94
CA VAL A 263 -4.34 -1.45 -23.65
C VAL A 263 -4.02 -0.08 -23.08
N ASP A 264 -3.97 0.91 -23.97
CA ASP A 264 -3.71 2.32 -23.68
C ASP A 264 -4.79 3.20 -24.36
N PRO A 265 -5.56 4.02 -23.61
CA PRO A 265 -5.54 4.16 -22.16
C PRO A 265 -6.02 2.88 -21.43
N PRO A 266 -5.70 2.71 -20.13
CA PRO A 266 -6.10 1.55 -19.36
C PRO A 266 -7.62 1.32 -19.37
N ASN A 267 -8.03 0.08 -19.63
CA ASN A 267 -9.42 -0.38 -19.56
C ASN A 267 -9.51 -1.58 -18.60
N PHE A 268 -9.94 -1.29 -17.37
CA PHE A 268 -10.01 -2.29 -16.30
C PHE A 268 -11.17 -3.26 -16.54
N THR A 269 -10.86 -4.48 -16.97
CA THR A 269 -11.87 -5.50 -17.31
C THR A 269 -11.93 -6.65 -16.30
N VAL A 270 -11.01 -6.64 -15.35
CA VAL A 270 -10.97 -7.54 -14.20
C VAL A 270 -10.91 -6.70 -12.96
N ASP A 271 -11.68 -7.09 -11.95
CA ASP A 271 -11.56 -6.56 -10.59
C ASP A 271 -11.93 -7.70 -9.65
N ASN A 272 -10.97 -8.17 -8.86
CA ASN A 272 -11.15 -9.31 -7.97
C ASN A 272 -10.59 -9.05 -6.58
N GLN A 273 -11.15 -9.75 -5.61
CA GLN A 273 -10.70 -9.70 -4.24
C GLN A 273 -9.46 -10.58 -4.08
N SER A 274 -8.35 -9.98 -3.68
CA SER A 274 -7.11 -10.67 -3.32
C SER A 274 -7.09 -11.10 -1.86
N GLY A 275 -7.92 -10.49 -1.01
CA GLY A 275 -7.96 -10.78 0.42
C GLY A 275 -9.00 -9.96 1.18
N THR A 276 -9.05 -10.16 2.49
CA THR A 276 -9.97 -9.44 3.39
C THR A 276 -9.19 -9.02 4.63
N SER A 277 -9.33 -7.77 5.03
CA SER A 277 -8.82 -7.28 6.30
C SER A 277 -9.91 -7.30 7.38
N THR A 278 -9.62 -6.76 8.55
CA THR A 278 -10.53 -6.64 9.68
C THR A 278 -10.45 -5.22 10.22
N GLY A 279 -11.52 -4.76 10.88
CA GLY A 279 -11.56 -3.40 11.43
C GLY A 279 -10.51 -3.16 12.52
N GLY A 280 -10.21 -1.88 12.73
CA GLY A 280 -9.29 -1.41 13.77
C GLY A 280 -7.91 -1.01 13.27
N ILE A 281 -7.57 -1.34 12.03
CA ILE A 281 -6.36 -0.86 11.35
C ILE A 281 -6.70 -0.42 9.92
N ASN A 282 -5.88 0.43 9.33
CA ASN A 282 -5.79 0.44 7.88
C ASN A 282 -5.04 -0.84 7.42
N PRO A 283 -5.49 -1.54 6.38
CA PRO A 283 -4.88 -2.79 5.93
C PRO A 283 -3.52 -2.65 5.26
N GLY A 284 -3.14 -1.47 4.77
CA GLY A 284 -1.88 -1.24 4.07
C GLY A 284 -1.75 -2.05 2.77
N HIS A 285 -2.81 -2.11 1.96
CA HIS A 285 -2.80 -2.94 0.76
C HIS A 285 -1.77 -2.46 -0.26
N ARG A 286 -0.75 -3.27 -0.52
CA ARG A 286 0.28 -3.02 -1.54
C ARG A 286 0.39 -4.21 -2.50
N LEU A 287 1.10 -3.98 -3.59
CA LEU A 287 1.48 -5.01 -4.56
C LEU A 287 3.00 -5.17 -4.64
N ALA A 288 3.43 -6.36 -5.04
CA ALA A 288 4.78 -6.63 -5.53
C ALA A 288 4.71 -7.48 -6.80
N VAL A 289 5.66 -7.33 -7.72
CA VAL A 289 5.59 -7.96 -9.05
C VAL A 289 6.85 -8.74 -9.38
N ASP A 290 6.66 -9.96 -9.86
CA ASP A 290 7.72 -10.73 -10.52
C ASP A 290 7.73 -10.39 -12.01
N ARG A 291 8.73 -9.61 -12.42
CA ARG A 291 8.89 -9.13 -13.80
C ARG A 291 9.38 -10.24 -14.75
N GLN A 292 9.81 -11.41 -14.26
CA GLN A 292 10.19 -12.55 -15.10
C GLN A 292 8.96 -13.41 -15.45
N THR A 293 8.11 -13.69 -14.47
CA THR A 293 6.97 -14.61 -14.63
C THR A 293 5.66 -13.90 -14.93
N GLY A 294 5.54 -12.61 -14.61
CA GLY A 294 4.26 -11.89 -14.67
C GLY A 294 3.41 -12.13 -13.42
N PHE A 295 3.90 -12.84 -12.40
CA PHE A 295 3.17 -13.05 -11.17
C PHE A 295 3.05 -11.75 -10.39
N VAL A 296 1.88 -11.56 -9.78
CA VAL A 296 1.59 -10.39 -8.94
C VAL A 296 1.25 -10.87 -7.56
N TYR A 297 1.86 -10.24 -6.56
CA TYR A 297 1.63 -10.50 -5.15
C TYR A 297 0.83 -9.35 -4.57
N SER A 298 -0.18 -9.68 -3.76
CA SER A 298 -0.95 -8.72 -2.97
C SER A 298 -0.60 -8.96 -1.50
N LEU A 299 -0.22 -7.89 -0.82
CA LEU A 299 0.15 -7.90 0.59
C LEU A 299 -0.74 -6.93 1.35
N PHE A 300 -1.16 -7.35 2.54
CA PHE A 300 -2.09 -6.61 3.37
C PHE A 300 -2.06 -7.14 4.80
N GLN A 301 -2.67 -6.39 5.70
CA GLN A 301 -2.74 -6.72 7.11
C GLN A 301 -4.14 -7.13 7.54
N ARG A 302 -4.21 -7.96 8.58
CA ARG A 302 -5.45 -8.29 9.27
C ARG A 302 -5.23 -8.27 10.78
N CYS A 303 -5.97 -7.43 11.49
CA CYS A 303 -5.99 -7.50 12.94
C CYS A 303 -6.76 -8.73 13.42
N VAL A 304 -6.12 -9.59 14.20
CA VAL A 304 -6.70 -10.86 14.70
C VAL A 304 -6.80 -10.92 16.23
N GLY A 305 -6.21 -9.97 16.94
CA GLY A 305 -6.32 -9.87 18.40
C GLY A 305 -6.20 -8.43 18.88
N ASN A 306 -6.93 -8.10 19.95
CA ASN A 306 -6.93 -6.79 20.60
C ASN A 306 -7.20 -5.60 19.64
N CYS A 307 -8.04 -5.78 18.62
CA CYS A 307 -8.23 -4.78 17.55
C CYS A 307 -8.84 -3.43 17.99
N GLY A 308 -9.41 -3.37 19.19
CA GLY A 308 -9.88 -2.13 19.82
C GLY A 308 -8.92 -1.56 20.87
N GLY A 309 -7.74 -2.16 21.07
CA GLY A 309 -6.77 -1.77 22.09
C GLY A 309 -5.35 -1.65 21.53
N ASP A 310 -4.37 -1.61 22.42
CA ASP A 310 -2.94 -1.50 22.11
C ASP A 310 -2.15 -2.43 23.05
N PRO A 311 -1.17 -3.21 22.56
CA PRO A 311 -0.85 -3.43 21.14
C PRO A 311 -1.89 -4.34 20.45
N LYS A 312 -2.00 -4.21 19.13
CA LYS A 312 -2.85 -5.07 18.29
C LYS A 312 -2.05 -6.25 17.78
N ASN A 313 -2.67 -7.42 17.70
CA ASN A 313 -2.05 -8.59 17.11
C ASN A 313 -2.46 -8.70 15.64
N ILE A 314 -1.47 -8.63 14.73
CA ILE A 314 -1.65 -8.48 13.29
C ILE A 314 -1.14 -9.72 12.57
N ASN A 315 -1.93 -10.25 11.64
CA ASN A 315 -1.45 -11.13 10.59
C ASN A 315 -1.02 -10.30 9.39
N TYR A 316 0.23 -10.49 8.96
CA TYR A 316 0.76 -9.97 7.70
C TYR A 316 0.54 -11.01 6.62
N MET A 317 -0.22 -10.65 5.59
CA MET A 317 -0.79 -11.58 4.62
C MET A 317 -0.10 -11.41 3.26
N LEU A 318 0.05 -12.52 2.54
CA LEU A 318 0.48 -12.52 1.15
C LEU A 318 -0.45 -13.39 0.33
N ASN A 319 -0.96 -12.88 -0.78
CA ASN A 319 -1.64 -13.65 -1.80
C ASN A 319 -0.94 -13.46 -3.15
N ARG A 320 -1.21 -14.34 -4.11
CA ARG A 320 -0.58 -14.31 -5.43
C ARG A 320 -1.61 -14.58 -6.52
N SER A 321 -1.45 -13.85 -7.60
CA SER A 321 -2.06 -14.10 -8.89
C SER A 321 -1.00 -14.58 -9.87
N THR A 322 -1.34 -15.62 -10.63
CA THR A 322 -0.50 -16.18 -11.70
C THR A 322 -1.17 -16.08 -13.08
N ASP A 323 -2.32 -15.39 -13.16
CA ASP A 323 -3.23 -15.38 -14.31
C ASP A 323 -3.78 -13.98 -14.62
N GLY A 324 -2.99 -12.95 -14.35
CA GLY A 324 -3.37 -11.58 -14.67
C GLY A 324 -4.40 -10.98 -13.72
N GLY A 325 -4.54 -11.53 -12.51
CA GLY A 325 -5.45 -11.03 -11.47
C GLY A 325 -6.86 -11.62 -11.57
N ALA A 326 -7.06 -12.60 -12.45
CA ALA A 326 -8.32 -13.33 -12.57
C ALA A 326 -8.57 -14.20 -11.32
N THR A 327 -7.52 -14.76 -10.72
CA THR A 327 -7.61 -15.50 -9.45
C THR A 327 -6.51 -15.13 -8.46
N TRP A 328 -6.81 -15.28 -7.17
CA TRP A 328 -5.91 -14.96 -6.07
C TRP A 328 -5.85 -16.12 -5.08
N ILE A 329 -4.85 -16.98 -5.25
CA ILE A 329 -4.67 -18.18 -4.43
C ILE A 329 -3.17 -18.39 -4.18
N LEU A 330 -2.81 -18.53 -2.90
CA LEU A 330 -1.44 -18.89 -2.51
C LEU A 330 -1.48 -20.07 -1.55
N ASN A 331 -0.64 -21.08 -1.79
CA ASN A 331 -0.59 -22.33 -1.01
C ASN A 331 -1.96 -23.02 -0.86
N GLY A 332 -2.81 -22.95 -1.88
CA GLY A 332 -4.15 -23.52 -1.88
C GLY A 332 -5.19 -22.74 -1.07
N MET A 333 -4.86 -21.53 -0.59
CA MET A 333 -5.74 -20.69 0.21
C MET A 333 -6.27 -19.48 -0.59
N PRO A 334 -7.59 -19.38 -0.87
CA PRO A 334 -8.20 -18.27 -1.62
C PRO A 334 -8.18 -16.87 -0.95
N GLY A 335 -7.47 -16.70 0.16
CA GLY A 335 -7.28 -15.42 0.84
C GLY A 335 -5.83 -15.18 1.24
N GLY A 336 -4.90 -15.93 0.63
CA GLY A 336 -3.47 -15.84 0.89
C GLY A 336 -2.98 -16.70 2.06
N THR A 337 -1.68 -16.60 2.28
CA THR A 337 -0.92 -17.22 3.37
C THR A 337 -0.53 -16.16 4.39
N ILE A 338 -0.50 -16.53 5.67
CA ILE A 338 0.08 -15.69 6.73
C ILE A 338 1.61 -15.77 6.60
N VAL A 339 2.24 -14.63 6.35
CA VAL A 339 3.71 -14.50 6.34
C VAL A 339 4.23 -14.40 7.77
N ALA A 340 3.56 -13.62 8.60
CA ALA A 340 3.91 -13.44 10.00
C ALA A 340 2.68 -13.08 10.85
N ASN A 341 2.78 -13.32 12.14
CA ASN A 341 1.88 -12.80 13.16
C ASN A 341 2.72 -12.03 14.17
N ALA A 342 2.45 -10.75 14.35
CA ALA A 342 3.20 -9.91 15.29
C ALA A 342 2.32 -8.82 15.88
N ASP A 343 2.75 -8.29 17.01
CA ASP A 343 2.08 -7.16 17.65
C ASP A 343 2.49 -5.83 16.99
N SER A 344 1.60 -4.84 17.00
CA SER A 344 1.84 -3.49 16.48
C SER A 344 1.01 -2.45 17.24
N THR A 345 1.53 -1.23 17.38
CA THR A 345 0.82 -0.10 18.01
C THR A 345 -0.06 0.72 17.05
N GLN A 346 -0.19 0.32 15.78
CA GLN A 346 -1.00 1.07 14.80
C GLN A 346 -2.52 0.97 15.05
N PRO A 347 -3.33 1.99 14.66
CA PRO A 347 -2.91 3.33 14.26
C PRO A 347 -2.71 4.29 15.45
N GLN A 348 -2.96 3.81 16.67
CA GLN A 348 -2.88 4.56 17.90
C GLN A 348 -2.25 3.69 19.00
N PRO A 349 -1.17 4.16 19.66
CA PRO A 349 -0.52 5.46 19.48
C PRO A 349 0.14 5.66 18.10
N LYS A 350 0.19 6.91 17.64
CA LYS A 350 0.89 7.27 16.39
C LYS A 350 2.40 7.08 16.55
N PHE A 351 3.05 6.55 15.50
CA PHE A 351 4.50 6.49 15.39
C PHE A 351 5.12 7.89 15.54
N GLY A 352 5.97 8.03 16.56
CA GLY A 352 6.56 9.31 16.97
C GLY A 352 5.55 10.43 17.19
N THR A 353 4.31 10.10 17.58
CA THR A 353 3.15 11.02 17.73
C THR A 353 2.61 11.66 16.46
N VAL A 354 3.25 11.45 15.30
CA VAL A 354 2.90 12.15 14.05
C VAL A 354 2.17 11.24 13.06
N ASN A 355 2.65 10.01 12.86
CA ASN A 355 2.17 9.15 11.78
C ASN A 355 1.31 8.01 12.33
N ALA A 356 0.07 7.90 11.85
CA ALA A 356 -0.88 6.87 12.29
C ALA A 356 -0.66 5.50 11.60
N LEU A 357 0.33 5.38 10.71
CA LEU A 357 0.61 4.17 9.92
C LEU A 357 -0.64 3.68 9.17
N LEU A 358 -1.43 4.64 8.66
CA LEU A 358 -2.64 4.35 7.89
C LEU A 358 -2.32 3.77 6.51
N GLY A 359 -1.08 3.47 6.15
CA GLY A 359 -0.74 2.69 4.95
C GLY A 359 -0.12 1.33 5.29
N GLY A 360 -0.25 0.89 6.55
CA GLY A 360 0.40 -0.28 7.10
C GLY A 360 1.86 -0.04 7.49
N ALA A 361 2.52 -1.13 7.88
CA ALA A 361 3.90 -1.21 8.31
C ALA A 361 4.58 -2.37 7.58
N ASP A 362 4.17 -2.64 6.34
CA ASP A 362 4.66 -3.73 5.51
C ASP A 362 4.93 -3.29 4.06
N HIS A 363 5.89 -3.96 3.43
CA HIS A 363 6.23 -3.79 2.03
C HIS A 363 6.94 -5.04 1.51
N ALA A 364 6.89 -5.30 0.21
CA ALA A 364 7.59 -6.42 -0.39
C ALA A 364 8.22 -6.09 -1.74
N ALA A 365 9.29 -6.78 -2.08
CA ALA A 365 9.91 -6.76 -3.40
C ALA A 365 10.26 -8.17 -3.85
N VAL A 366 10.23 -8.38 -5.16
CA VAL A 366 10.61 -9.65 -5.78
C VAL A 366 12.03 -9.54 -6.32
N ASP A 367 12.87 -10.51 -6.01
CA ASP A 367 14.23 -10.63 -6.55
C ASP A 367 14.16 -10.89 -8.06
N PRO A 368 14.72 -9.99 -8.88
CA PRO A 368 14.66 -10.10 -10.33
C PRO A 368 15.48 -11.26 -10.89
N ASN A 369 16.25 -12.01 -10.08
CA ASN A 369 17.09 -13.11 -10.54
C ASN A 369 16.45 -14.48 -10.33
N ASN A 370 15.69 -14.65 -9.25
CA ASN A 370 15.22 -15.96 -8.81
C ASN A 370 13.71 -16.00 -8.46
N GLY A 371 13.02 -14.85 -8.43
CA GLY A 371 11.59 -14.78 -8.11
C GLY A 371 11.25 -14.86 -6.61
N ASP A 372 12.25 -14.88 -5.72
CA ASP A 372 12.03 -14.86 -4.28
C ASP A 372 11.41 -13.53 -3.85
N VAL A 373 10.49 -13.58 -2.90
CA VAL A 373 9.86 -12.39 -2.33
C VAL A 373 10.52 -12.06 -0.99
N TYR A 374 10.91 -10.81 -0.81
CA TYR A 374 11.38 -10.27 0.46
C TYR A 374 10.27 -9.41 1.06
N TYR A 375 9.65 -9.90 2.14
CA TYR A 375 8.51 -9.26 2.81
C TYR A 375 8.97 -8.65 4.12
N VAL A 376 8.95 -7.32 4.22
CA VAL A 376 9.26 -6.55 5.44
C VAL A 376 7.96 -6.19 6.16
N TYR A 377 7.97 -6.23 7.49
CA TYR A 377 6.79 -5.96 8.31
C TYR A 377 7.17 -5.44 9.71
N GLY A 378 6.23 -4.76 10.35
CA GLY A 378 6.29 -4.36 11.76
C GLY A 378 6.22 -5.57 12.71
N SER A 379 7.05 -5.56 13.74
CA SER A 379 7.04 -6.57 14.80
C SER A 379 7.44 -5.95 16.12
N ARG A 380 6.44 -5.63 16.94
CA ARG A 380 6.66 -5.05 18.27
C ARG A 380 7.32 -6.03 19.22
N ASP A 381 8.36 -5.57 19.89
CA ASP A 381 9.04 -6.31 20.95
C ASP A 381 8.23 -6.20 22.25
N ALA A 382 7.82 -7.34 22.82
CA ALA A 382 7.01 -7.36 24.02
C ALA A 382 7.78 -6.93 25.30
N GLY A 383 9.11 -7.04 25.29
CA GLY A 383 9.95 -6.72 26.45
C GLY A 383 10.30 -5.25 26.54
N THR A 384 10.67 -4.62 25.43
CA THR A 384 10.99 -3.18 25.36
C THR A 384 9.79 -2.32 25.02
N GLY A 385 8.82 -2.89 24.30
CA GLY A 385 7.66 -2.19 23.78
C GLY A 385 7.88 -1.47 22.45
N ASN A 386 9.09 -1.53 21.90
CA ASN A 386 9.43 -0.88 20.63
C ASN A 386 8.78 -1.60 19.45
N ASP A 387 8.18 -0.87 18.52
CA ASP A 387 7.82 -1.37 17.19
C ASP A 387 9.11 -1.50 16.36
N ARG A 388 9.49 -2.72 15.98
CA ARG A 388 10.69 -3.01 15.18
C ARG A 388 10.30 -3.46 13.78
N LEU A 389 11.27 -3.60 12.88
CA LEU A 389 11.04 -4.15 11.55
C LEU A 389 11.72 -5.51 11.41
N ALA A 390 10.95 -6.48 10.90
CA ALA A 390 11.41 -7.82 10.57
C ALA A 390 11.20 -8.10 9.08
N ILE A 391 11.91 -9.09 8.56
CA ILE A 391 11.83 -9.54 7.17
C ILE A 391 11.70 -11.06 7.10
N ARG A 392 10.96 -11.53 6.09
CA ARG A 392 10.88 -12.94 5.69
C ARG A 392 11.27 -13.05 4.22
N ARG A 393 12.21 -13.94 3.91
CA ARG A 393 12.39 -14.43 2.53
C ARG A 393 11.34 -15.51 2.25
N ILE A 394 10.68 -15.41 1.12
CA ILE A 394 9.63 -16.33 0.67
C ILE A 394 10.05 -16.85 -0.70
N PHE A 395 10.14 -18.18 -0.84
CA PHE A 395 10.71 -18.82 -2.01
C PHE A 395 9.85 -19.99 -2.48
N ASP A 396 9.97 -20.39 -3.75
CA ASP A 396 9.19 -21.50 -4.32
C ASP A 396 9.38 -22.79 -3.50
N ASN A 397 8.28 -23.51 -3.26
CA ASN A 397 8.29 -24.81 -2.60
C ASN A 397 8.35 -26.01 -3.57
N GLY A 398 8.41 -25.75 -4.88
CA GLY A 398 8.46 -26.76 -5.94
C GLY A 398 7.11 -27.43 -6.25
N GLY A 399 6.06 -27.09 -5.50
CA GLY A 399 4.68 -27.58 -5.68
C GLY A 399 3.74 -26.53 -6.27
N GLY A 400 4.28 -25.43 -6.80
CA GLY A 400 3.49 -24.28 -7.27
C GLY A 400 3.01 -23.37 -6.14
N GLY A 401 3.50 -23.56 -4.91
CA GLY A 401 3.27 -22.66 -3.77
C GLY A 401 4.54 -21.90 -3.38
N VAL A 402 4.61 -21.48 -2.12
CA VAL A 402 5.80 -20.85 -1.53
C VAL A 402 6.06 -21.38 -0.13
N THR A 403 7.33 -21.34 0.28
CA THR A 403 7.78 -21.54 1.66
C THR A 403 8.08 -20.18 2.27
N VAL A 404 7.54 -19.90 3.46
CA VAL A 404 7.90 -18.73 4.26
C VAL A 404 9.12 -19.09 5.11
N GLY A 405 10.23 -18.39 4.89
CA GLY A 405 11.48 -18.61 5.61
C GLY A 405 11.47 -18.16 7.07
N PRO A 406 12.60 -18.29 7.78
CA PRO A 406 12.75 -17.79 9.14
C PRO A 406 12.64 -16.26 9.19
N GLU A 407 12.32 -15.75 10.38
CA GLU A 407 12.32 -14.32 10.68
C GLU A 407 13.75 -13.82 10.88
N ASN A 408 14.05 -12.67 10.31
CA ASN A 408 15.24 -11.91 10.67
C ASN A 408 14.83 -10.47 10.94
N PHE A 409 15.44 -9.84 11.93
CA PHE A 409 15.19 -8.43 12.19
C PHE A 409 16.05 -7.56 11.26
N VAL A 410 15.42 -6.58 10.64
CA VAL A 410 16.10 -5.51 9.89
C VAL A 410 16.73 -4.53 10.88
N THR A 411 16.04 -4.27 12.00
CA THR A 411 16.44 -3.27 12.99
C THR A 411 16.92 -3.88 14.30
N GLY A 412 17.74 -3.12 15.03
CA GLY A 412 18.05 -3.38 16.44
C GLY A 412 16.85 -3.10 17.35
N GLN A 413 17.11 -2.84 18.63
CA GLN A 413 16.09 -2.43 19.61
C GLN A 413 15.81 -0.92 19.49
N VAL A 414 15.09 -0.53 18.44
CA VAL A 414 14.69 0.86 18.13
C VAL A 414 13.21 0.90 17.75
N GLU A 415 12.60 2.07 17.85
CA GLU A 415 11.24 2.34 17.39
C GLU A 415 11.28 2.70 15.90
N ALA A 416 10.82 1.81 15.02
CA ALA A 416 10.98 1.89 13.58
C ALA A 416 9.70 1.54 12.82
N ALA A 417 9.44 2.26 11.72
CA ALA A 417 8.25 2.06 10.90
C ALA A 417 8.45 2.50 9.43
N ILE A 418 7.38 2.36 8.64
CA ILE A 418 7.27 2.80 7.24
C ILE A 418 8.37 2.18 6.36
N PRO A 419 8.44 0.83 6.29
CA PRO A 419 9.46 0.17 5.48
C PRO A 419 9.18 0.34 3.99
N SER A 420 10.24 0.45 3.20
CA SER A 420 10.25 0.18 1.77
C SER A 420 11.43 -0.75 1.46
N VAL A 421 11.21 -1.72 0.58
CA VAL A 421 12.20 -2.76 0.26
C VAL A 421 12.37 -2.86 -1.25
N ALA A 422 13.62 -3.06 -1.68
CA ALA A 422 13.98 -3.30 -3.06
C ALA A 422 15.10 -4.35 -3.14
N VAL A 423 15.18 -5.04 -4.26
CA VAL A 423 16.25 -6.01 -4.54
C VAL A 423 17.02 -5.56 -5.78
N ALA A 424 18.31 -5.31 -5.61
CA ALA A 424 19.18 -4.96 -6.72
C ALA A 424 19.45 -6.18 -7.62
N SER A 425 19.84 -5.95 -8.88
CA SER A 425 20.14 -7.02 -9.85
C SER A 425 21.29 -7.95 -9.41
N ASN A 426 22.14 -7.51 -8.49
CA ASN A 426 23.18 -8.34 -7.88
C ASN A 426 22.70 -9.17 -6.66
N GLY A 427 21.40 -9.13 -6.35
CA GLY A 427 20.77 -9.85 -5.25
C GLY A 427 20.87 -9.17 -3.88
N ILE A 428 21.43 -7.96 -3.79
CA ILE A 428 21.44 -7.20 -2.53
C ILE A 428 20.02 -6.72 -2.22
N VAL A 429 19.56 -7.03 -1.01
CA VAL A 429 18.27 -6.55 -0.47
C VAL A 429 18.52 -5.25 0.29
N GLY A 430 17.83 -4.18 -0.09
CA GLY A 430 17.85 -2.90 0.61
C GLY A 430 16.50 -2.62 1.25
N VAL A 431 16.50 -2.21 2.53
CA VAL A 431 15.31 -1.79 3.27
C VAL A 431 15.50 -0.36 3.75
N PHE A 432 14.71 0.55 3.22
CA PHE A 432 14.59 1.91 3.71
C PHE A 432 13.53 1.97 4.82
N TYR A 433 13.78 2.72 5.89
CA TYR A 433 12.82 2.92 6.98
C TYR A 433 13.12 4.17 7.79
N TYR A 434 12.19 4.56 8.68
CA TYR A 434 12.40 5.63 9.65
C TYR A 434 12.48 5.09 11.07
N THR A 435 13.24 5.75 11.95
CA THR A 435 13.18 5.59 13.40
C THR A 435 12.62 6.82 14.09
N PHE A 436 11.92 6.63 15.20
CA PHE A 436 11.58 7.70 16.14
C PHE A 436 12.60 7.72 17.29
N ASP A 437 13.31 8.83 17.42
CA ASP A 437 14.48 8.95 18.31
C ASP A 437 14.20 9.80 19.55
N GLY A 438 12.92 10.01 19.87
CA GLY A 438 12.47 10.83 21.00
C GLY A 438 12.18 12.27 20.60
N PHE A 439 12.36 13.21 21.54
CA PHE A 439 11.99 14.61 21.35
C PHE A 439 13.17 15.56 21.55
N SER A 440 13.22 16.61 20.73
CA SER A 440 14.05 17.80 20.97
C SER A 440 13.17 19.04 20.96
N SER A 441 13.25 19.86 22.00
CA SER A 441 12.47 21.11 22.10
C SER A 441 10.95 20.92 21.88
N GLY A 442 10.42 19.75 22.24
CA GLY A 442 9.01 19.38 22.06
C GLY A 442 8.65 18.80 20.70
N PHE A 443 9.60 18.75 19.75
CA PHE A 443 9.40 18.17 18.42
C PHE A 443 9.94 16.73 18.33
N PRO A 444 9.21 15.81 17.68
CA PRO A 444 9.70 14.47 17.38
C PRO A 444 10.98 14.50 16.54
N ILE A 445 11.97 13.70 16.92
CA ILE A 445 13.18 13.45 16.13
C ILE A 445 12.95 12.18 15.33
N PHE A 446 13.22 12.23 14.03
CA PHE A 446 13.26 11.06 13.17
C PHE A 446 14.62 10.92 12.50
N SER A 447 15.01 9.68 12.25
CA SER A 447 16.13 9.37 11.37
C SER A 447 15.66 8.49 10.22
N ALA A 448 16.18 8.75 9.02
CA ALA A 448 15.98 7.91 7.84
C ALA A 448 17.16 6.92 7.70
N HIS A 449 16.86 5.67 7.39
CA HIS A 449 17.83 4.58 7.36
C HIS A 449 17.77 3.77 6.07
N LEU A 450 18.91 3.21 5.67
CA LEU A 450 19.00 2.17 4.65
C LEU A 450 19.78 0.98 5.23
N ALA A 451 19.06 -0.11 5.50
CA ALA A 451 19.64 -1.39 5.88
C ALA A 451 19.86 -2.27 4.65
N GLN A 452 21.03 -2.87 4.51
CA GLN A 452 21.38 -3.69 3.34
C GLN A 452 21.83 -5.09 3.75
N SER A 453 21.40 -6.09 2.98
CA SER A 453 21.77 -7.50 3.16
C SER A 453 22.32 -8.09 1.85
N SER A 454 23.46 -8.76 1.94
CA SER A 454 24.08 -9.53 0.85
C SER A 454 23.90 -11.04 1.02
N ASP A 455 23.17 -11.47 2.06
CA ASP A 455 22.95 -12.87 2.44
C ASP A 455 21.46 -13.21 2.48
N GLN A 456 20.69 -12.63 1.55
CA GLN A 456 19.27 -12.93 1.34
C GLN A 456 18.40 -12.59 2.55
N GLY A 457 18.65 -11.43 3.16
CA GLY A 457 17.87 -10.90 4.28
C GLY A 457 18.13 -11.58 5.61
N VAL A 458 19.28 -12.25 5.79
CA VAL A 458 19.64 -12.92 7.05
C VAL A 458 20.34 -11.95 8.00
N THR A 459 21.30 -11.17 7.52
CA THR A 459 21.98 -10.12 8.28
C THR A 459 21.95 -8.78 7.53
N PHE A 460 21.94 -7.69 8.30
CA PHE A 460 21.86 -6.33 7.77
C PHE A 460 22.99 -5.45 8.27
N SER A 461 23.54 -4.64 7.37
CA SER A 461 24.34 -3.46 7.67
C SER A 461 23.45 -2.23 7.56
N ASP A 462 23.29 -1.49 8.65
CA ASP A 462 22.46 -0.28 8.69
C ASP A 462 23.29 1.00 8.45
N GLN A 463 22.69 1.93 7.72
CA GLN A 463 23.23 3.26 7.49
C GLN A 463 22.14 4.32 7.74
N MET A 464 22.38 5.18 8.72
CA MET A 464 21.61 6.42 8.88
C MET A 464 21.94 7.37 7.73
N LEU A 465 20.90 7.82 7.02
CA LEU A 465 20.94 8.69 5.86
C LEU A 465 20.78 10.16 6.27
N GLU A 466 19.79 10.41 7.13
CA GLU A 466 19.39 11.74 7.56
C GLU A 466 18.82 11.67 8.98
N MET A 467 18.93 12.76 9.72
CA MET A 467 18.21 12.99 10.97
C MET A 467 17.53 14.36 10.89
N PHE A 468 16.26 14.42 11.23
CA PHE A 468 15.45 15.63 11.11
C PHE A 468 14.42 15.72 12.24
N LEU A 469 13.95 16.94 12.49
CA LEU A 469 12.88 17.21 13.44
C LEU A 469 11.56 17.39 12.71
N SER A 470 10.54 16.62 13.07
CA SER A 470 9.21 16.81 12.50
C SER A 470 8.61 18.16 12.92
N SER A 471 7.83 18.75 12.01
CA SER A 471 7.07 19.97 12.24
C SER A 471 5.67 19.71 12.81
N ALA A 472 5.24 18.46 12.86
CA ALA A 472 3.92 18.02 13.31
C ALA A 472 3.82 17.81 14.83
#